data_AF-A0A8C5VY27-F1
#
_entry.id   AF-A0A8C5VY27-F1
#
_cell.length_a   1.000
_cell.length_b   1.000
_cell.length_c   1.000
_cell.angle_alpha   90.00
_cell.angle_beta   90.00
_cell.angle_gamma   90.00
#
_symmetry.space_group_name_H-M   'P 1'
#
loop_
_entity.id
_entity.type
_entity.pdbx_description
1 polymer ?
#
loop_
_entity_poly.entity_id
_entity_poly.type
_entity_poly.pdbx_seq_one_letter_code
_entity_poly.pdbx_strand_id
1 'polypeptide(L)'
;MSKRLFSHCCWCGDFSFLRGHTVKAVCESFHLAKDSGFKVVAHMMPDLPNVGLERDIEQFTEFFENPAFRPDGLKLYPTLVIRGTGLYELWKSGRYKSYSPSDLIELVARILALVPPWTRVYRVQRDIPMPLVSSGVEHGNLRELALARMKDLGIQCRDVRTREVGIQEIHHKVRPYQVELVRRDYVANGGWETFLSYEDPDQDILIGLLRLRKCSEETFRFELGGGVSIVRELHVYGTVVPVSSRDPTKFQHQGFGMLLMEEAERIARDEHGSGKIAVISGNWKRAKFMIYSQFELGTLLPLFMVIMFRIGLSWLMKDLCSNKKKIMKAVWPARAFRAV
;
A
#
# COMPACT_ATOMS: atom_id res chain seq x y z
N MET A 1 -28.78 0.31 1.29
CA MET A 1 -28.75 0.88 2.67
C MET A 1 -27.40 1.49 3.08
N SER A 2 -26.34 1.53 2.25
CA SER A 2 -24.99 1.96 2.70
C SER A 2 -24.63 3.46 2.53
N LYS A 3 -25.60 4.34 2.23
CA LYS A 3 -25.32 5.77 1.94
C LYS A 3 -25.28 6.71 3.17
N ARG A 4 -25.49 6.23 4.41
CA ARG A 4 -25.71 7.10 5.59
C ARG A 4 -24.68 7.04 6.72
N LEU A 5 -23.70 6.12 6.70
CA LEU A 5 -22.84 5.89 7.86
C LEU A 5 -21.66 6.88 7.92
N PHE A 6 -20.93 7.08 6.82
CA PHE A 6 -19.82 8.04 6.82
C PHE A 6 -20.25 9.52 6.88
N SER A 7 -21.46 9.89 6.41
CA SER A 7 -21.95 11.27 6.53
C SER A 7 -22.11 11.74 7.98
N HIS A 8 -22.28 10.80 8.91
CA HIS A 8 -22.49 11.09 10.33
C HIS A 8 -21.24 10.96 11.21
N CYS A 9 -20.06 10.68 10.62
CA CYS A 9 -18.80 10.85 11.34
C CYS A 9 -18.45 12.33 11.55
N CYS A 10 -19.15 13.24 10.87
CA CYS A 10 -18.99 14.70 10.96
C CYS A 10 -20.22 15.45 11.50
N TRP A 11 -21.35 14.79 11.78
CA TRP A 11 -22.59 15.45 12.19
C TRP A 11 -23.30 14.65 13.30
N CYS A 12 -22.89 14.88 14.54
CA CYS A 12 -23.73 14.75 15.73
C CYS A 12 -23.40 15.92 16.66
N GLY A 13 -24.36 16.85 16.81
CA GLY A 13 -24.55 17.82 17.90
C GLY A 13 -23.33 18.50 18.53
N ASP A 14 -23.21 19.81 18.32
CA ASP A 14 -22.58 20.87 19.15
C ASP A 14 -21.13 20.73 19.64
N PHE A 15 -20.46 19.59 19.43
CA PHE A 15 -19.03 19.38 19.75
C PHE A 15 -18.37 18.51 18.67
N SER A 16 -18.38 18.96 17.40
CA SER A 16 -17.63 18.29 16.33
C SER A 16 -16.12 18.53 16.52
N PHE A 17 -15.32 17.46 16.67
CA PHE A 17 -13.87 17.55 16.63
C PHE A 17 -13.46 18.28 15.33
N LEU A 18 -12.82 19.45 15.44
CA LEU A 18 -12.50 20.38 14.35
C LEU A 18 -11.48 19.81 13.34
N ARG A 19 -11.85 18.74 12.62
CA ARG A 19 -10.99 18.03 11.66
C ARG A 19 -10.67 18.87 10.42
N GLY A 20 -11.51 19.85 10.09
CA GLY A 20 -11.30 20.78 8.97
C GLY A 20 -11.46 20.17 7.57
N HIS A 21 -12.02 18.97 7.44
CA HIS A 21 -12.27 18.31 6.15
C HIS A 21 -13.51 17.42 6.21
N THR A 22 -14.09 17.13 5.04
CA THR A 22 -15.26 16.25 4.89
C THR A 22 -14.82 14.89 4.36
N VAL A 23 -15.66 13.87 4.59
CA VAL A 23 -15.42 12.53 4.02
C VAL A 23 -15.42 12.57 2.49
N LYS A 24 -16.28 13.38 1.88
CA LYS A 24 -16.34 13.53 0.43
C LYS A 24 -14.99 13.97 -0.14
N ALA A 25 -14.35 14.96 0.49
CA ALA A 25 -13.02 15.42 0.08
C ALA A 25 -11.95 14.33 0.23
N VAL A 26 -12.07 13.44 1.24
CA VAL A 26 -11.17 12.29 1.39
C VAL A 26 -11.35 11.28 0.25
N CYS A 27 -12.59 10.96 -0.12
CA CYS A 27 -12.87 10.05 -1.25
C CYS A 27 -12.35 10.60 -2.58
N GLU A 28 -12.53 11.90 -2.82
CA GLU A 28 -11.99 12.61 -3.99
C GLU A 28 -10.45 12.59 -3.99
N SER A 29 -9.83 12.86 -2.84
CA SER A 29 -8.37 12.79 -2.70
C SER A 29 -7.82 11.38 -2.97
N PHE A 30 -8.52 10.34 -2.50
CA PHE A 30 -8.12 8.94 -2.75
C PHE A 30 -8.17 8.61 -4.25
N HIS A 31 -9.24 9.04 -4.93
CA HIS A 31 -9.38 8.86 -6.36
C HIS A 31 -8.21 9.50 -7.12
N LEU A 32 -7.97 10.80 -6.89
CA LEU A 32 -6.90 11.54 -7.54
C LEU A 32 -5.51 10.96 -7.25
N ALA A 33 -5.26 10.51 -6.02
CA ALA A 33 -3.99 9.91 -5.63
C ALA A 33 -3.76 8.56 -6.32
N LYS A 34 -4.78 7.70 -6.39
CA LYS A 34 -4.69 6.38 -7.04
C LYS A 34 -4.51 6.51 -8.55
N ASP A 35 -5.23 7.43 -9.19
CA ASP A 35 -5.07 7.72 -10.63
C ASP A 35 -3.75 8.42 -10.95
N SER A 36 -3.11 9.04 -9.96
CA SER A 36 -1.71 9.49 -10.05
C SER A 36 -0.70 8.39 -9.68
N GLY A 37 -1.13 7.13 -9.56
CA GLY A 37 -0.26 5.99 -9.27
C GLY A 37 0.27 5.91 -7.83
N PHE A 38 -0.08 6.84 -6.94
CA PHE A 38 0.44 6.84 -5.57
C PHE A 38 -0.17 5.72 -4.73
N LYS A 39 0.65 5.15 -3.85
CA LYS A 39 0.19 4.31 -2.76
C LYS A 39 -0.53 5.15 -1.71
N VAL A 40 -1.77 4.78 -1.36
CA VAL A 40 -2.61 5.51 -0.41
C VAL A 40 -2.61 4.78 0.93
N VAL A 41 -2.14 5.47 1.97
CA VAL A 41 -2.16 4.98 3.35
C VAL A 41 -3.03 5.91 4.18
N ALA A 42 -4.10 5.35 4.75
CA ALA A 42 -5.02 6.08 5.59
C ALA A 42 -4.61 6.00 7.06
N HIS A 43 -5.02 7.02 7.81
CA HIS A 43 -4.89 7.05 9.25
C HIS A 43 -6.28 7.10 9.87
N MET A 44 -6.62 6.05 10.62
CA MET A 44 -7.92 5.89 11.27
C MET A 44 -7.73 5.87 12.78
N MET A 45 -8.68 6.49 13.49
CA MET A 45 -8.65 6.62 14.95
C MET A 45 -9.96 6.10 15.53
N PRO A 46 -9.99 4.89 16.12
CA PRO A 46 -11.13 4.46 16.93
C PRO A 46 -11.20 5.23 18.25
N ASP A 47 -12.28 5.05 19.01
CA ASP A 47 -12.52 5.68 20.31
C ASP A 47 -12.61 7.23 20.23
N LEU A 48 -13.19 7.75 19.14
CA LEU A 48 -13.44 9.18 19.01
C LEU A 48 -14.70 9.59 19.80
N PRO A 49 -14.77 10.84 20.29
CA PRO A 49 -15.95 11.36 20.96
C PRO A 49 -17.22 11.16 20.10
N ASN A 50 -18.32 10.79 20.76
CA ASN A 50 -19.62 10.55 20.14
C ASN A 50 -19.68 9.37 19.16
N VAL A 51 -18.67 8.49 19.14
CA VAL A 51 -18.64 7.23 18.40
C VAL A 51 -18.48 6.09 19.42
N GLY A 52 -19.37 5.09 19.36
CA GLY A 52 -19.31 3.90 20.23
C GLY A 52 -18.68 2.71 19.51
N LEU A 53 -18.41 1.63 20.27
CA LEU A 53 -17.72 0.42 19.80
C LEU A 53 -18.35 -0.20 18.55
N GLU A 54 -19.68 -0.32 18.51
CA GLU A 54 -20.39 -0.89 17.36
C GLU A 54 -20.19 -0.04 16.10
N ARG A 55 -20.26 1.29 16.25
CA ARG A 55 -20.04 2.23 15.15
C ARG A 55 -18.60 2.23 14.66
N ASP A 56 -17.63 2.04 15.56
CA ASP A 56 -16.22 1.87 15.16
C ASP A 56 -16.08 0.62 14.27
N ILE A 57 -16.67 -0.52 14.66
CA ILE A 57 -16.63 -1.74 13.83
C ILE A 57 -17.29 -1.51 12.46
N GLU A 58 -18.49 -0.95 12.43
CA GLU A 58 -19.20 -0.64 11.16
C GLU A 58 -18.38 0.29 10.27
N GLN A 59 -17.71 1.29 10.86
CA GLN A 59 -16.86 2.21 10.13
C GLN A 59 -15.69 1.48 9.46
N PHE A 60 -15.05 0.54 10.15
CA PHE A 60 -13.96 -0.26 9.55
C PHE A 60 -14.46 -1.25 8.51
N THR A 61 -15.63 -1.86 8.70
CA THR A 61 -16.26 -2.70 7.68
C THR A 61 -16.52 -1.89 6.41
N GLU A 62 -17.16 -0.73 6.52
CA GLU A 62 -17.40 0.14 5.36
C GLU A 62 -16.07 0.61 4.74
N PHE A 63 -15.07 0.91 5.55
CA PHE A 63 -13.77 1.38 5.09
C PHE A 63 -13.03 0.37 4.17
N PHE A 64 -13.19 -0.93 4.41
CA PHE A 64 -12.61 -1.98 3.57
C PHE A 64 -13.56 -2.45 2.45
N GLU A 65 -14.87 -2.43 2.67
CA GLU A 65 -15.84 -2.92 1.68
C GLU A 65 -16.20 -1.86 0.63
N ASN A 66 -16.36 -0.60 1.02
CA ASN A 66 -16.82 0.47 0.15
C ASN A 66 -15.72 0.84 -0.87
N PRO A 67 -15.99 0.75 -2.19
CA PRO A 67 -15.03 1.11 -3.23
C PRO A 67 -14.51 2.54 -3.16
N ALA A 68 -15.21 3.46 -2.48
CA ALA A 68 -14.76 4.83 -2.28
C ALA A 68 -13.49 4.96 -1.41
N PHE A 69 -13.13 3.93 -0.63
CA PHE A 69 -11.97 3.95 0.26
C PHE A 69 -10.90 2.93 -0.16
N ARG A 70 -11.04 1.66 0.27
CA ARG A 70 -10.13 0.53 -0.03
C ARG A 70 -8.65 0.95 -0.13
N PRO A 71 -8.03 1.43 0.97
CA PRO A 71 -6.65 1.92 0.93
C PRO A 71 -5.64 0.76 0.77
N ASP A 72 -4.43 1.09 0.35
CA ASP A 72 -3.32 0.12 0.30
C ASP A 72 -2.71 -0.13 1.69
N GLY A 73 -2.90 0.81 2.61
CA GLY A 73 -2.39 0.69 3.97
C GLY A 73 -3.19 1.46 5.01
N LEU A 74 -3.01 1.04 6.26
CA LEU A 74 -3.65 1.59 7.43
C LEU A 74 -2.63 1.89 8.53
N LYS A 75 -2.78 3.05 9.16
CA LYS A 75 -2.23 3.38 10.49
C LYS A 75 -3.40 3.46 11.45
N LEU A 76 -3.47 2.50 12.37
CA LEU A 76 -4.57 2.37 13.34
C LEU A 76 -4.12 2.99 14.66
N TYR A 77 -4.61 4.19 14.97
CA TYR A 77 -4.20 4.95 16.16
C TYR A 77 -5.41 5.20 17.05
N PRO A 78 -5.66 4.33 18.06
CA PRO A 78 -6.67 4.62 19.08
C PRO A 78 -6.47 6.01 19.66
N THR A 79 -7.59 6.66 19.96
CA THR A 79 -7.58 8.02 20.49
C THR A 79 -6.93 8.02 21.87
N LEU A 80 -6.08 9.02 22.12
CA LEU A 80 -5.37 9.22 23.38
C LEU A 80 -5.68 10.60 23.93
N VAL A 81 -5.95 10.67 25.23
CA VAL A 81 -6.15 11.93 25.93
C VAL A 81 -4.79 12.48 26.37
N ILE A 82 -4.41 13.62 25.84
CA ILE A 82 -3.12 14.29 26.14
C ILE A 82 -3.40 15.66 26.73
N ARG A 83 -2.68 16.02 27.80
CA ARG A 83 -2.80 17.33 28.45
C ARG A 83 -2.60 18.47 27.45
N GLY A 84 -3.40 19.53 27.58
CA GLY A 84 -3.34 20.70 26.69
C GLY A 84 -4.07 20.55 25.35
N THR A 85 -4.84 19.48 25.16
CA THR A 85 -5.71 19.30 23.98
C THR A 85 -7.17 19.57 24.31
N GLY A 86 -7.99 19.94 23.33
CA GLY A 86 -9.44 20.10 23.54
C GLY A 86 -10.13 18.81 24.02
N LEU A 87 -9.59 17.64 23.67
CA LEU A 87 -10.08 16.35 24.16
C LEU A 87 -9.84 16.17 25.66
N TYR A 88 -8.75 16.73 26.20
CA TYR A 88 -8.48 16.70 27.64
C TYR A 88 -9.54 17.45 28.45
N GLU A 89 -10.04 18.58 27.94
CA GLU A 89 -11.11 19.33 28.62
C GLU A 89 -12.45 18.57 28.59
N LEU A 90 -12.74 17.84 27.50
CA LEU A 90 -13.90 16.94 27.43
C LEU A 90 -13.79 15.79 28.42
N TRP A 91 -12.61 15.19 28.53
CA TRP A 91 -12.33 14.13 29.48
C TRP A 91 -12.42 14.63 30.93
N LYS A 92 -11.82 15.78 31.23
CA LYS A 92 -11.84 16.41 32.56
C LYS A 92 -13.26 16.81 33.00
N SER A 93 -14.12 17.21 32.07
CA SER A 93 -15.53 17.52 32.34
C SER A 93 -16.44 16.29 32.38
N GLY A 94 -15.90 15.07 32.20
CA GLY A 94 -16.66 13.83 32.18
C GLY A 94 -17.51 13.60 30.93
N ARG A 95 -17.39 14.47 29.92
CA ARG A 95 -18.14 14.40 28.65
C ARG A 95 -17.51 13.45 27.63
N TYR A 96 -16.28 12.99 27.88
CA TYR A 96 -15.61 11.97 27.10
C TYR A 96 -14.97 10.94 28.04
N LYS A 97 -15.15 9.66 27.73
CA LYS A 97 -14.54 8.55 28.45
C LYS A 97 -13.96 7.60 27.42
N SER A 98 -12.65 7.39 27.49
CA SER A 98 -11.94 6.42 26.65
C SER A 98 -12.43 5.01 26.93
N TYR A 99 -12.26 4.11 25.96
CA TYR A 99 -12.55 2.70 26.16
C TYR A 99 -11.70 2.06 27.26
N SER A 100 -12.23 0.98 27.84
CA SER A 100 -11.42 0.14 28.72
C SER A 100 -10.30 -0.54 27.92
N PRO A 101 -9.16 -0.87 28.53
CA PRO A 101 -8.08 -1.58 27.85
C PRO A 101 -8.54 -2.89 27.21
N SER A 102 -9.42 -3.65 27.87
CA SER A 102 -9.96 -4.91 27.34
C SER A 102 -10.84 -4.69 26.12
N ASP A 103 -11.73 -3.69 26.15
CA ASP A 103 -12.62 -3.40 25.01
C ASP A 103 -11.81 -2.92 23.81
N LEU A 104 -10.75 -2.14 24.05
CA LEU A 104 -9.89 -1.65 22.98
C LEU A 104 -9.09 -2.79 22.32
N ILE A 105 -8.58 -3.75 23.10
CA ILE A 105 -7.89 -4.93 22.56
C ILE A 105 -8.84 -5.77 21.71
N GLU A 106 -10.06 -6.02 22.21
CA GLU A 106 -11.11 -6.74 21.47
C GLU A 106 -11.48 -6.02 20.17
N LEU A 107 -11.66 -4.69 20.22
CA LEU A 107 -11.95 -3.86 19.05
C LEU A 107 -10.85 -3.98 18.00
N VAL A 108 -9.59 -3.81 18.40
CA VAL A 108 -8.44 -3.89 17.49
C VAL A 108 -8.31 -5.29 16.89
N ALA A 109 -8.51 -6.35 17.69
CA ALA A 109 -8.49 -7.73 17.20
C ALA A 109 -9.53 -7.96 16.10
N ARG A 110 -10.77 -7.47 16.30
CA ARG A 110 -11.84 -7.53 15.29
C ARG A 110 -11.52 -6.70 14.05
N ILE A 111 -10.97 -5.49 14.21
CA ILE A 111 -10.57 -4.66 13.07
C ILE A 111 -9.48 -5.36 12.24
N LEU A 112 -8.47 -5.96 12.88
CA LEU A 112 -7.40 -6.69 12.20
C LEU A 112 -7.92 -7.90 11.43
N ALA A 113 -8.98 -8.56 11.92
CA ALA A 113 -9.64 -9.66 11.21
C ALA A 113 -10.34 -9.21 9.92
N LEU A 114 -10.81 -7.96 9.85
CA LEU A 114 -11.46 -7.39 8.66
C LEU A 114 -10.46 -6.93 7.58
N VAL A 115 -9.16 -6.85 7.91
CA VAL A 115 -8.15 -6.32 6.98
C VAL A 115 -8.00 -7.26 5.79
N PRO A 116 -8.21 -6.77 4.55
CA PRO A 116 -8.06 -7.60 3.38
C PRO A 116 -6.58 -7.87 3.06
N PRO A 117 -6.27 -8.96 2.34
CA PRO A 117 -4.90 -9.41 2.09
C PRO A 117 -4.06 -8.48 1.22
N TRP A 118 -4.67 -7.50 0.55
CA TRP A 118 -3.97 -6.46 -0.19
C TRP A 118 -3.66 -5.23 0.66
N THR A 119 -4.07 -5.13 1.93
CA THR A 119 -3.84 -3.96 2.78
C THR A 119 -2.74 -4.24 3.81
N ARG A 120 -1.85 -3.26 4.00
CA ARG A 120 -0.79 -3.33 5.03
C ARG A 120 -1.15 -2.48 6.25
N VAL A 121 -1.22 -3.09 7.43
CA VAL A 121 -1.30 -2.32 8.70
C VAL A 121 0.11 -1.98 9.16
N TYR A 122 0.47 -0.70 9.05
CA TYR A 122 1.82 -0.22 9.36
C TYR A 122 2.08 -0.16 10.86
N ARG A 123 1.11 0.38 11.60
CA ARG A 123 1.22 0.63 13.04
C ARG A 123 -0.15 0.49 13.67
N VAL A 124 -0.15 -0.06 14.88
CA VAL A 124 -1.30 -0.17 15.78
C VAL A 124 -0.81 0.50 17.06
N GLN A 125 -1.26 1.74 17.30
CA GLN A 125 -0.75 2.75 18.26
C GLN A 125 0.36 3.69 17.73
N ARG A 126 0.48 4.86 18.39
CA ARG A 126 1.51 5.88 18.14
C ARG A 126 2.67 5.76 19.12
N ASP A 127 3.84 6.23 18.71
CA ASP A 127 5.02 6.33 19.58
C ASP A 127 4.92 7.59 20.45
N ILE A 128 3.99 7.58 21.42
CA ILE A 128 3.82 8.67 22.39
C ILE A 128 4.31 8.18 23.75
N PRO A 129 5.19 8.92 24.44
CA PRO A 129 5.61 8.58 25.80
C PRO A 129 4.40 8.45 26.73
N MET A 130 4.25 7.29 27.38
CA MET A 130 3.15 7.00 28.29
C MET A 130 2.94 8.03 29.40
N PRO A 131 3.98 8.66 30.00
CA PRO A 131 3.77 9.72 31.00
C PRO A 131 2.99 10.94 30.52
N LEU A 132 2.87 11.15 29.20
CA LEU A 132 2.09 12.24 28.60
C LEU A 132 0.61 11.88 28.39
N VAL A 133 0.28 10.59 28.44
CA VAL A 133 -1.07 10.08 28.21
C VAL A 133 -1.84 10.12 29.53
N SER A 134 -2.96 10.84 29.54
CA SER A 134 -3.84 10.95 30.72
C SER A 134 -4.92 9.87 30.76
N SER A 135 -5.35 9.37 29.58
CA SER A 135 -6.32 8.28 29.43
C SER A 135 -6.26 7.70 28.01
N GLY A 136 -6.63 6.43 27.86
CA GLY A 136 -6.64 5.71 26.58
C GLY A 136 -5.84 4.40 26.68
N VAL A 137 -4.95 4.16 25.71
CA VAL A 137 -4.05 3.01 25.72
C VAL A 137 -3.11 3.09 26.93
N GLU A 138 -3.02 2.02 27.71
CA GLU A 138 -2.15 1.90 28.89
C GLU A 138 -0.81 1.21 28.60
N HIS A 139 -0.75 0.36 27.57
CA HIS A 139 0.41 -0.46 27.25
C HIS A 139 0.96 -0.17 25.86
N GLY A 140 2.30 -0.12 25.74
CA GLY A 140 3.00 0.12 24.48
C GLY A 140 3.09 -1.09 23.54
N ASN A 141 2.32 -2.16 23.75
CA ASN A 141 2.37 -3.38 22.93
C ASN A 141 0.98 -3.81 22.42
N LEU A 142 0.11 -2.85 22.08
CA LEU A 142 -1.28 -3.12 21.69
C LEU A 142 -1.43 -4.12 20.53
N ARG A 143 -0.51 -4.10 19.54
CA ARG A 143 -0.56 -5.07 18.42
C ARG A 143 -0.39 -6.50 18.90
N GLU A 144 0.54 -6.74 19.82
CA GLU A 144 0.83 -8.07 20.34
C GLU A 144 -0.36 -8.61 21.14
N LEU A 145 -0.92 -7.76 22.02
CA LEU A 145 -2.11 -8.09 22.79
C LEU A 145 -3.31 -8.41 21.88
N ALA A 146 -3.51 -7.62 20.82
CA ALA A 146 -4.56 -7.88 19.84
C ALA A 146 -4.35 -9.21 19.09
N LEU A 147 -3.11 -9.53 18.67
CA LEU A 147 -2.81 -10.80 18.00
C LEU A 147 -3.00 -12.01 18.93
N ALA A 148 -2.61 -11.89 20.21
CA ALA A 148 -2.88 -12.91 21.22
C ALA A 148 -4.39 -13.12 21.39
N ARG A 149 -5.16 -12.03 21.48
CA ARG A 149 -6.61 -12.09 21.57
C ARG A 149 -7.26 -12.73 20.35
N MET A 150 -6.77 -12.43 19.14
CA MET A 150 -7.23 -13.07 17.91
C MET A 150 -7.01 -14.59 17.94
N LYS A 151 -5.88 -15.04 18.49
CA LYS A 151 -5.58 -16.47 18.68
C LYS A 151 -6.59 -17.14 19.61
N ASP A 152 -6.95 -16.48 20.72
CA ASP A 152 -7.96 -17.00 21.66
C ASP A 152 -9.36 -17.10 21.01
N LEU A 153 -9.65 -16.21 20.06
CA LEU A 153 -10.90 -16.21 19.28
C LEU A 153 -10.88 -17.17 18.08
N GLY A 154 -9.74 -17.78 17.77
CA GLY A 154 -9.57 -18.63 16.59
C GLY A 154 -9.62 -17.87 15.25
N ILE A 155 -9.32 -16.56 15.27
CA ILE A 155 -9.35 -15.70 14.09
C ILE A 155 -7.92 -15.37 13.65
N GLN A 156 -7.68 -15.29 12.35
CA GLN A 156 -6.36 -15.00 11.78
C GLN A 156 -6.30 -13.59 11.18
N CYS A 157 -5.16 -12.93 11.34
CA CYS A 157 -4.87 -11.64 10.68
C CYS A 157 -4.19 -11.91 9.35
N ARG A 158 -4.82 -11.50 8.24
CA ARG A 158 -4.28 -11.70 6.89
C ARG A 158 -3.70 -10.44 6.28
N ASP A 159 -3.28 -9.47 7.09
CA ASP A 159 -2.64 -8.26 6.58
C ASP A 159 -1.28 -8.56 5.93
N VAL A 160 -0.89 -7.73 4.97
CA VAL A 160 0.39 -7.86 4.24
C VAL A 160 1.59 -7.95 5.20
N ARG A 161 1.53 -7.26 6.34
CA ARG A 161 2.64 -7.22 7.31
C ARG A 161 2.79 -8.54 8.05
N THR A 162 1.71 -9.17 8.51
CA THR A 162 1.82 -10.42 9.29
C THR A 162 2.25 -11.58 8.40
N ARG A 163 1.92 -11.53 7.10
CA ARG A 163 2.24 -12.58 6.13
C ARG A 163 3.63 -12.46 5.51
N GLU A 164 4.32 -11.31 5.63
CA GLU A 164 5.61 -11.11 4.95
C GLU A 164 6.68 -12.11 5.44
N VAL A 165 7.43 -12.73 4.51
CA VAL A 165 8.41 -13.80 4.81
C VAL A 165 9.41 -13.42 5.91
N GLY A 166 9.83 -12.16 5.98
CA GLY A 166 10.76 -11.69 7.02
C GLY A 166 10.17 -11.75 8.43
N ILE A 167 8.88 -11.46 8.57
CA ILE A 167 8.19 -11.56 9.87
C ILE A 167 7.94 -13.02 10.22
N GLN A 168 7.53 -13.84 9.24
CA GLN A 168 7.32 -15.28 9.44
C GLN A 168 8.60 -16.03 9.79
N GLU A 169 9.73 -15.66 9.19
CA GLU A 169 11.03 -16.25 9.53
C GLU A 169 11.48 -15.85 10.94
N ILE A 170 11.30 -14.59 11.35
CA ILE A 170 11.65 -14.11 12.69
C ILE A 170 10.78 -14.76 13.77
N HIS A 171 9.47 -14.82 13.56
CA HIS A 171 8.52 -15.25 14.59
C HIS A 171 8.28 -16.77 14.61
N HIS A 172 8.32 -17.42 13.45
CA HIS A 172 7.90 -18.82 13.30
C HIS A 172 8.98 -19.72 12.68
N LYS A 173 10.11 -19.16 12.21
CA LYS A 173 11.23 -19.89 11.56
C LYS A 173 10.78 -20.76 10.36
N VAL A 174 9.70 -20.34 9.70
CA VAL A 174 9.14 -21.06 8.55
C VAL A 174 9.77 -20.54 7.26
N ARG A 175 10.08 -21.45 6.33
CA ARG A 175 10.51 -21.13 4.98
C ARG A 175 9.45 -21.59 3.99
N PRO A 176 9.13 -20.77 2.96
CA PRO A 176 8.15 -21.15 1.95
C PRO A 176 8.64 -22.38 1.19
N TYR A 177 7.73 -23.31 0.93
CA TYR A 177 8.03 -24.56 0.22
C TYR A 177 7.39 -24.56 -1.17
N GLN A 178 6.12 -24.15 -1.25
CA GLN A 178 5.35 -24.12 -2.50
C GLN A 178 4.89 -22.70 -2.77
N VAL A 179 5.45 -22.08 -3.81
CA VAL A 179 5.19 -20.68 -4.14
C VAL A 179 4.28 -20.60 -5.36
N GLU A 180 3.14 -19.94 -5.20
CA GLU A 180 2.14 -19.77 -6.25
C GLU A 180 1.89 -18.29 -6.55
N LEU A 181 1.54 -18.00 -7.80
CA LEU A 181 1.09 -16.67 -8.20
C LEU A 181 -0.41 -16.54 -7.87
N VAL A 182 -0.74 -15.63 -6.97
CA VAL A 182 -2.10 -15.31 -6.56
C VAL A 182 -2.48 -13.94 -7.09
N ARG A 183 -3.66 -13.86 -7.70
CA ARG A 183 -4.26 -12.62 -8.20
C ARG A 183 -5.54 -12.31 -7.43
N ARG A 184 -5.71 -11.04 -7.03
CA ARG A 184 -6.92 -10.53 -6.40
C ARG A 184 -7.32 -9.22 -7.05
N ASP A 185 -8.49 -9.18 -7.66
CA ASP A 185 -9.05 -7.99 -8.29
C ASP A 185 -10.07 -7.30 -7.39
N TYR A 186 -10.04 -5.98 -7.34
CA TYR A 186 -11.04 -5.19 -6.62
C TYR A 186 -11.23 -3.82 -7.27
N VAL A 187 -12.46 -3.31 -7.20
CA VAL A 187 -12.77 -1.95 -7.62
C VAL A 187 -12.40 -0.98 -6.51
N ALA A 188 -11.67 0.09 -6.84
CA ALA A 188 -11.44 1.17 -5.89
C ALA A 188 -11.41 2.53 -6.61
N ASN A 189 -12.18 3.49 -6.08
CA ASN A 189 -12.26 4.86 -6.55
C ASN A 189 -12.42 4.92 -8.08
N GLY A 190 -13.44 4.26 -8.63
CA GLY A 190 -13.73 4.28 -10.08
C GLY A 190 -12.74 3.51 -10.98
N GLY A 191 -11.66 2.95 -10.44
CA GLY A 191 -10.69 2.17 -11.21
C GLY A 191 -10.64 0.70 -10.80
N TRP A 192 -10.03 -0.09 -11.67
CA TRP A 192 -9.79 -1.52 -11.46
C TRP A 192 -8.38 -1.71 -10.88
N GLU A 193 -8.31 -2.19 -9.64
CA GLU A 193 -7.06 -2.59 -8.98
C GLU A 193 -6.88 -4.11 -9.10
N THR A 194 -5.68 -4.51 -9.47
CA THR A 194 -5.22 -5.89 -9.49
C THR A 194 -4.03 -6.02 -8.54
N PHE A 195 -4.21 -6.81 -7.49
CA PHE A 195 -3.15 -7.17 -6.56
C PHE A 195 -2.59 -8.53 -6.96
N LEU A 196 -1.36 -8.53 -7.48
CA LEU A 196 -0.60 -9.73 -7.79
C LEU A 196 0.36 -10.01 -6.65
N SER A 197 0.50 -11.27 -6.29
CA SER A 197 1.38 -11.68 -5.21
C SER A 197 1.91 -13.08 -5.42
N TYR A 198 3.19 -13.28 -5.10
CA TYR A 198 3.72 -14.62 -4.90
C TYR A 198 3.58 -14.99 -3.42
N GLU A 199 2.79 -16.04 -3.17
CA GLU A 199 2.42 -16.48 -1.83
C GLU A 199 2.62 -18.00 -1.70
N ASP A 200 2.88 -18.47 -0.48
CA ASP A 200 2.72 -19.87 -0.09
C ASP A 200 1.31 -20.02 0.52
N PRO A 201 0.35 -20.63 -0.18
CA PRO A 201 -1.04 -20.67 0.26
C PRO A 201 -1.26 -21.56 1.49
N ASP A 202 -0.44 -22.59 1.66
CA ASP A 202 -0.55 -23.53 2.78
C ASP A 202 -0.05 -22.90 4.09
N GLN A 203 1.02 -22.12 3.99
CA GLN A 203 1.64 -21.45 5.14
C GLN A 203 1.18 -19.99 5.32
N ASP A 204 0.36 -19.48 4.40
CA ASP A 204 -0.10 -18.09 4.29
C ASP A 204 1.06 -17.05 4.29
N ILE A 205 2.17 -17.38 3.63
CA ILE A 205 3.38 -16.54 3.57
C ILE A 205 3.42 -15.72 2.28
N LEU A 206 3.74 -14.44 2.37
CA LEU A 206 3.87 -13.51 1.26
C LEU A 206 5.35 -13.23 0.95
N ILE A 207 5.75 -13.48 -0.30
CA ILE A 207 7.13 -13.32 -0.79
C ILE A 207 7.28 -12.03 -1.60
N GLY A 208 6.32 -11.72 -2.45
CA GLY A 208 6.35 -10.51 -3.25
C GLY A 208 4.96 -10.07 -3.65
N LEU A 209 4.80 -8.77 -3.89
CA LEU A 209 3.54 -8.17 -4.31
C LEU A 209 3.76 -7.12 -5.40
N LEU A 210 2.75 -6.95 -6.24
CA LEU A 210 2.62 -5.88 -7.21
C LEU A 210 1.19 -5.34 -7.19
N ARG A 211 1.06 -4.01 -7.26
CA ARG A 211 -0.23 -3.32 -7.42
C ARG A 211 -0.31 -2.74 -8.82
N LEU A 212 -1.22 -3.27 -9.62
CA LEU A 212 -1.54 -2.76 -10.96
C LEU A 212 -2.90 -2.07 -10.92
N ARG A 213 -3.03 -0.93 -11.57
CA ARG A 213 -4.30 -0.21 -11.71
C ARG A 213 -4.56 0.13 -13.16
N LYS A 214 -5.77 -0.13 -13.64
CA LYS A 214 -6.28 0.49 -14.87
C LYS A 214 -6.73 1.92 -14.55
N CYS A 215 -6.12 2.92 -15.18
CA CYS A 215 -6.52 4.31 -15.01
C CYS A 215 -7.98 4.52 -15.37
N SER A 216 -8.68 5.35 -14.60
CA SER A 216 -10.00 5.83 -14.99
C SER A 216 -9.89 6.88 -16.11
N GLU A 217 -11.00 7.14 -16.79
CA GLU A 217 -11.10 8.22 -17.78
C GLU A 217 -10.92 9.62 -17.16
N GLU A 218 -11.11 9.74 -15.84
CA GLU A 218 -11.01 10.99 -15.09
C GLU A 218 -9.57 11.36 -14.72
N THR A 219 -8.58 10.60 -15.22
CA THR A 219 -7.17 10.86 -14.95
C THR A 219 -6.72 12.21 -15.52
N PHE A 220 -6.34 13.15 -14.65
CA PHE A 220 -5.93 14.50 -15.03
C PHE A 220 -4.48 14.60 -15.56
N ARG A 221 -3.67 13.55 -15.41
CA ARG A 221 -2.26 13.53 -15.85
C ARG A 221 -2.20 13.19 -17.33
N PHE A 222 -1.64 14.09 -18.13
CA PHE A 222 -1.53 13.89 -19.59
C PHE A 222 -0.72 12.65 -19.96
N GLU A 223 0.27 12.27 -19.13
CA GLU A 223 1.11 11.08 -19.33
C GLU A 223 0.35 9.76 -19.19
N LEU A 224 -0.76 9.79 -18.49
CA LEU A 224 -1.57 8.63 -18.12
C LEU A 224 -2.91 8.60 -18.88
N GLY A 225 -3.10 9.55 -19.80
CA GLY A 225 -4.26 9.59 -20.69
C GLY A 225 -4.17 8.57 -21.83
N GLY A 226 -5.32 8.14 -22.34
CA GLY A 226 -5.41 7.30 -23.54
C GLY A 226 -5.23 5.80 -23.29
N GLY A 227 -5.82 5.25 -22.21
CA GLY A 227 -5.84 3.81 -21.96
C GLY A 227 -4.50 3.27 -21.47
N VAL A 228 -4.07 3.73 -20.30
CA VAL A 228 -2.80 3.34 -19.65
C VAL A 228 -3.10 2.53 -18.39
N SER A 229 -2.26 1.54 -18.12
CA SER A 229 -2.21 0.85 -16.83
C SER A 229 -1.00 1.28 -16.01
N ILE A 230 -1.15 1.42 -14.70
CA ILE A 230 -0.09 1.90 -13.80
C ILE A 230 0.28 0.82 -12.80
N VAL A 231 1.57 0.51 -12.72
CA VAL A 231 2.15 -0.21 -11.58
C VAL A 231 2.44 0.80 -10.47
N ARG A 232 1.67 0.69 -9.38
CA ARG A 232 1.66 1.60 -8.22
C ARG A 232 2.69 1.20 -7.16
N GLU A 233 2.96 -0.08 -7.06
CA GLU A 233 3.93 -0.65 -6.13
C GLU A 233 4.44 -1.98 -6.68
N LEU A 234 5.75 -2.19 -6.61
CA LEU A 234 6.39 -3.50 -6.73
C LEU A 234 7.28 -3.69 -5.50
N HIS A 235 7.04 -4.75 -4.74
CA HIS A 235 7.80 -5.04 -3.54
C HIS A 235 8.07 -6.54 -3.43
N VAL A 236 9.34 -6.93 -3.34
CA VAL A 236 9.75 -8.31 -3.10
C VAL A 236 10.43 -8.33 -1.74
N TYR A 237 9.92 -9.19 -0.85
CA TYR A 237 10.43 -9.43 0.48
C TYR A 237 11.53 -10.49 0.43
N GLY A 238 12.59 -10.28 1.21
CA GLY A 238 13.74 -11.17 1.27
C GLY A 238 15.02 -10.39 1.58
N THR A 239 16.07 -11.10 2.00
CA THR A 239 17.39 -10.51 2.19
C THR A 239 17.93 -10.08 0.82
N VAL A 240 18.30 -8.81 0.69
CA VAL A 240 18.97 -8.30 -0.50
C VAL A 240 20.32 -9.00 -0.60
N VAL A 241 20.40 -10.08 -1.40
CA VAL A 241 21.68 -10.72 -1.67
C VAL A 241 22.44 -9.79 -2.62
N PRO A 242 23.62 -9.27 -2.24
CA PRO A 242 24.43 -8.47 -3.16
C PRO A 242 24.74 -9.31 -4.40
N VAL A 243 24.64 -8.68 -5.58
CA VAL A 243 24.83 -9.33 -6.89
C VAL A 243 26.18 -10.08 -7.02
N SER A 244 27.15 -9.73 -6.18
CA SER A 244 28.49 -10.33 -6.13
C SER A 244 28.59 -11.69 -5.43
N SER A 245 27.61 -12.12 -4.63
CA SER A 245 27.64 -13.41 -3.94
C SER A 245 26.66 -14.40 -4.57
N ARG A 246 27.13 -15.15 -5.58
CA ARG A 246 26.41 -16.29 -6.17
C ARG A 246 26.51 -17.50 -5.23
N ASP A 247 25.77 -17.45 -4.14
CA ASP A 247 25.59 -18.61 -3.24
C ASP A 247 24.45 -19.49 -3.82
N PRO A 248 24.70 -20.73 -4.27
CA PRO A 248 23.71 -21.60 -4.92
C PRO A 248 22.44 -21.84 -4.09
N THR A 249 22.58 -21.80 -2.76
CA THR A 249 21.49 -22.02 -1.79
C THR A 249 20.64 -20.78 -1.52
N LYS A 250 21.07 -19.58 -1.97
CA LYS A 250 20.36 -18.30 -1.80
C LYS A 250 19.65 -17.83 -3.08
N PHE A 251 19.61 -18.66 -4.12
CA PHE A 251 18.98 -18.35 -5.41
C PHE A 251 17.44 -18.22 -5.36
N GLN A 252 16.79 -18.56 -4.24
CA GLN A 252 15.33 -18.67 -4.16
C GLN A 252 14.53 -17.36 -4.27
N HIS A 253 15.15 -16.17 -4.36
CA HIS A 253 14.43 -14.89 -4.49
C HIS A 253 14.81 -14.06 -5.72
N GLN A 254 15.68 -14.56 -6.59
CA GLN A 254 16.13 -13.86 -7.79
C GLN A 254 15.17 -14.13 -8.96
N GLY A 255 14.05 -13.42 -9.01
CA GLY A 255 13.17 -13.48 -10.20
C GLY A 255 11.73 -13.03 -9.99
N PHE A 256 11.19 -13.12 -8.76
CA PHE A 256 9.78 -12.80 -8.51
C PHE A 256 9.37 -11.39 -8.94
N GLY A 257 10.27 -10.41 -8.83
CA GLY A 257 9.99 -9.06 -9.30
C GLY A 257 9.83 -8.96 -10.83
N MET A 258 10.59 -9.74 -11.59
CA MET A 258 10.46 -9.83 -13.04
C MET A 258 9.20 -10.58 -13.44
N LEU A 259 8.93 -11.73 -12.81
CA LEU A 259 7.72 -12.51 -13.06
C LEU A 259 6.44 -11.73 -12.75
N LEU A 260 6.41 -10.95 -11.66
CA LEU A 260 5.28 -10.08 -11.34
C LEU A 260 5.08 -8.99 -12.40
N MET A 261 6.16 -8.42 -12.93
CA MET A 261 6.08 -7.40 -13.98
C MET A 261 5.63 -7.99 -15.31
N GLU A 262 6.10 -9.18 -15.68
CA GLU A 262 5.67 -9.89 -16.89
C GLU A 262 4.16 -10.18 -16.86
N GLU A 263 3.65 -10.66 -15.72
CA GLU A 263 2.21 -10.87 -15.58
C GLU A 263 1.44 -9.55 -15.58
N ALA A 264 1.96 -8.50 -14.95
CA ALA A 264 1.32 -7.18 -14.99
C ALA A 264 1.26 -6.60 -16.41
N GLU A 265 2.28 -6.81 -17.23
CA GLU A 265 2.31 -6.41 -18.64
C GLU A 265 1.30 -7.20 -19.47
N ARG A 266 1.18 -8.52 -19.23
CA ARG A 266 0.17 -9.38 -19.86
C ARG A 266 -1.24 -8.90 -19.55
N ILE A 267 -1.57 -8.69 -18.27
CA ILE A 267 -2.89 -8.20 -17.83
C ILE A 267 -3.19 -6.81 -18.41
N ALA A 268 -2.21 -5.90 -18.37
CA ALA A 268 -2.36 -4.56 -18.93
C ALA A 268 -2.69 -4.57 -20.44
N ARG A 269 -2.04 -5.46 -21.20
CA ARG A 269 -2.25 -5.57 -22.65
C ARG A 269 -3.53 -6.29 -23.00
N ASP A 270 -3.71 -7.49 -22.47
CA ASP A 270 -4.73 -8.44 -22.93
C ASP A 270 -6.09 -8.19 -22.27
N GLU A 271 -6.10 -7.78 -21.01
CA GLU A 271 -7.34 -7.64 -20.23
C GLU A 271 -7.75 -6.18 -20.06
N HIS A 272 -6.80 -5.29 -19.74
CA HIS A 272 -7.11 -3.87 -19.63
C HIS A 272 -7.27 -3.20 -21.00
N GLY A 273 -6.70 -3.79 -22.07
CA GLY A 273 -6.62 -3.20 -23.40
C GLY A 273 -5.76 -1.94 -23.44
N SER A 274 -4.77 -1.84 -22.55
CA SER A 274 -3.92 -0.65 -22.46
C SER A 274 -2.85 -0.67 -23.54
N GLY A 275 -2.59 0.47 -24.18
CA GLY A 275 -1.50 0.62 -25.14
C GLY A 275 -0.13 0.84 -24.50
N LYS A 276 -0.12 1.21 -23.20
CA LYS A 276 1.09 1.53 -22.44
C LYS A 276 0.94 1.08 -20.98
N ILE A 277 2.10 0.80 -20.36
CA ILE A 277 2.21 0.60 -18.91
C ILE A 277 3.15 1.66 -18.32
N ALA A 278 2.72 2.28 -17.22
CA ALA A 278 3.51 3.26 -16.50
C ALA A 278 3.90 2.71 -15.13
N VAL A 279 5.13 2.99 -14.68
CA VAL A 279 5.60 2.58 -13.35
C VAL A 279 5.97 3.82 -12.55
N ILE A 280 5.40 3.95 -11.35
CA ILE A 280 5.82 4.99 -10.39
C ILE A 280 7.08 4.51 -9.65
N SER A 281 8.21 5.17 -9.90
CA SER A 281 9.50 4.79 -9.30
C SER A 281 9.97 5.83 -8.29
N GLY A 282 10.35 5.36 -7.10
CA GLY A 282 10.78 6.17 -5.97
C GLY A 282 12.22 6.67 -6.10
N ASN A 283 12.53 7.51 -7.07
CA ASN A 283 13.77 8.28 -7.03
C ASN A 283 13.50 9.61 -6.30
N TRP A 284 13.92 9.70 -5.03
CA TRP A 284 13.52 10.78 -4.10
C TRP A 284 13.83 12.21 -4.55
N LYS A 285 14.75 12.39 -5.51
CA LYS A 285 15.08 13.71 -6.09
C LYS A 285 14.20 14.10 -7.27
N ARG A 286 13.50 13.15 -7.89
CA ARG A 286 12.61 13.34 -9.06
C ARG A 286 11.63 12.17 -9.10
N ALA A 287 10.45 12.30 -8.48
CA ALA A 287 9.34 11.40 -8.79
C ALA A 287 9.07 11.50 -10.29
N LYS A 288 9.52 10.50 -11.05
CA LYS A 288 9.33 10.40 -12.48
C LYS A 288 8.56 9.11 -12.73
N PHE A 289 7.48 9.22 -13.48
CA PHE A 289 6.93 8.05 -14.14
C PHE A 289 7.96 7.56 -15.14
N MET A 290 8.35 6.30 -15.02
CA MET A 290 8.95 5.60 -16.15
C MET A 290 7.78 5.04 -16.96
N ILE A 291 7.41 5.78 -17.99
CA ILE A 291 6.41 5.34 -18.97
C ILE A 291 7.12 4.40 -19.92
N TYR A 292 6.73 3.14 -19.92
CA TYR A 292 7.15 2.21 -20.96
C TYR A 292 6.18 2.40 -22.12
N SER A 293 6.62 3.20 -23.09
CA SER A 293 5.96 3.29 -24.39
C SER A 293 6.37 2.08 -25.21
N GLN A 294 5.38 1.42 -25.81
CA GLN A 294 5.47 0.22 -26.64
C GLN A 294 5.73 -1.08 -25.88
N PHE A 295 4.68 -1.92 -25.85
CA PHE A 295 4.76 -3.37 -25.73
C PHE A 295 5.44 -4.00 -26.97
N GLU A 296 6.56 -3.44 -27.44
CA GLU A 296 7.27 -4.00 -28.58
C GLU A 296 8.04 -5.26 -28.16
N LEU A 297 7.80 -6.32 -28.94
CA LEU A 297 8.34 -7.66 -28.76
C LEU A 297 9.83 -7.66 -28.40
N GLY A 298 10.17 -8.31 -27.29
CA GLY A 298 11.45 -9.01 -27.16
C GLY A 298 12.71 -8.18 -26.89
N THR A 299 12.64 -7.04 -26.17
CA THR A 299 13.88 -6.37 -25.70
C THR A 299 13.94 -6.21 -24.19
N LEU A 300 14.67 -7.14 -23.55
CA LEU A 300 15.14 -7.20 -22.16
C LEU A 300 15.98 -6.01 -21.67
N LEU A 301 15.99 -4.88 -22.36
CA LEU A 301 16.92 -3.76 -22.12
C LEU A 301 16.40 -2.64 -21.18
N PRO A 302 15.09 -2.36 -21.04
CA PRO A 302 14.62 -1.39 -20.04
C PRO A 302 14.57 -1.94 -18.61
N LEU A 303 14.38 -3.26 -18.46
CA LEU A 303 14.27 -3.97 -17.17
C LEU A 303 15.59 -3.91 -16.36
N PHE A 304 16.72 -3.95 -17.06
CA PHE A 304 18.06 -3.82 -16.47
C PHE A 304 18.27 -2.45 -15.80
N MET A 305 17.61 -1.39 -16.30
CA MET A 305 17.77 -0.03 -15.75
C MET A 305 17.10 0.14 -14.38
N VAL A 306 15.99 -0.57 -14.13
CA VAL A 306 15.27 -0.53 -12.83
C VAL A 306 16.06 -1.26 -11.75
N ILE A 307 16.64 -2.41 -12.08
CA ILE A 307 17.45 -3.21 -11.15
C ILE A 307 18.78 -2.50 -10.87
N MET A 308 19.47 -1.99 -11.90
CA MET A 308 20.75 -1.28 -11.76
C MET A 308 20.67 0.00 -10.92
N PHE A 309 19.55 0.73 -10.98
CA PHE A 309 19.38 1.95 -10.16
C PHE A 309 19.25 1.65 -8.67
N ARG A 310 18.85 0.43 -8.30
CA ARG A 310 18.73 -0.02 -6.89
C ARG A 310 20.04 -0.55 -6.31
N ILE A 311 21.01 -0.94 -7.15
CA ILE A 311 22.28 -1.57 -6.72
C ILE A 311 23.44 -0.56 -6.62
N GLY A 312 23.21 0.74 -6.87
CA GLY A 312 24.25 1.75 -6.68
C GLY A 312 25.42 1.70 -7.68
N LEU A 313 25.28 0.98 -8.81
CA LEU A 313 26.27 0.99 -9.89
C LEU A 313 26.08 2.18 -10.85
N SER A 314 26.21 3.40 -10.32
CA SER A 314 26.27 4.63 -11.13
C SER A 314 27.46 4.62 -12.12
N TRP A 315 28.53 3.89 -11.78
CA TRP A 315 29.77 3.85 -12.57
C TRP A 315 29.65 3.07 -13.90
N LEU A 316 28.84 2.01 -13.94
CA LEU A 316 28.67 1.19 -15.15
C LEU A 316 27.91 1.92 -16.27
N MET A 317 27.12 2.96 -15.91
CA MET A 317 26.36 3.75 -16.88
C MET A 317 27.23 4.67 -17.75
N LYS A 318 28.41 5.09 -17.28
CA LYS A 318 29.30 5.96 -18.08
C LYS A 318 29.88 5.22 -19.29
N ASP A 319 30.21 3.94 -19.14
CA ASP A 319 30.80 3.15 -20.21
C ASP A 319 29.77 2.69 -21.25
N LEU A 320 28.56 2.33 -20.81
CA LEU A 320 27.46 1.95 -21.71
C LEU A 320 26.90 3.14 -22.52
N CYS A 321 26.83 4.34 -21.93
CA CYS A 321 26.44 5.56 -22.68
C CYS A 321 27.51 6.01 -23.69
N SER A 322 28.79 5.75 -23.41
CA SER A 322 29.88 6.07 -24.33
C SER A 322 29.80 5.24 -25.62
N ASN A 323 29.37 3.97 -25.52
CA ASN A 323 29.21 3.09 -26.68
C ASN A 323 27.93 3.34 -27.51
N LYS A 324 26.86 3.91 -26.93
CA LYS A 324 25.65 4.30 -27.69
C LYS A 324 25.92 5.40 -28.72
N LYS A 325 26.86 6.33 -28.46
CA LYS A 325 27.25 7.36 -29.43
C LYS A 325 27.96 6.78 -30.68
N LYS A 326 28.58 5.60 -30.58
CA LYS A 326 29.18 4.90 -31.73
C LYS A 326 28.14 4.15 -32.56
N ILE A 327 27.14 3.54 -31.93
CA ILE A 327 26.10 2.76 -32.62
C ILE A 327 25.05 3.65 -33.29
N MET A 328 24.66 4.77 -32.67
CA MET A 328 23.68 5.71 -33.27
C MET A 328 24.20 6.49 -34.50
N LYS A 329 25.51 6.52 -34.75
CA LYS A 329 26.08 7.12 -35.97
C LYS A 329 26.07 6.19 -37.19
N ALA A 330 25.78 4.90 -37.02
CA ALA A 330 25.83 3.92 -38.10
C ALA A 330 24.48 3.65 -38.79
N VAL A 331 23.36 4.16 -38.25
CA VAL A 331 22.00 3.75 -38.68
C VAL A 331 21.12 4.91 -39.19
N TRP A 332 21.61 6.15 -39.24
CA TRP A 332 20.81 7.27 -39.80
C TRP A 332 21.65 8.23 -40.66
N PRO A 333 21.50 8.24 -41.99
CA PRO A 333 21.97 9.36 -42.82
C PRO A 333 21.01 10.54 -42.64
N ALA A 334 21.58 11.69 -42.30
CA ALA A 334 20.88 12.94 -42.02
C ALA A 334 20.01 13.42 -43.20
N ARG A 335 18.72 13.68 -42.95
CA ARG A 335 17.94 14.66 -43.74
C ARG A 335 17.06 15.53 -42.82
N ALA A 336 17.57 16.75 -42.67
CA ALA A 336 16.90 18.04 -42.49
C ALA A 336 15.52 18.11 -41.80
N PHE A 337 15.56 18.63 -40.56
CA PHE A 337 14.55 19.52 -40.01
C PHE A 337 14.25 20.69 -40.96
N ARG A 338 12.98 20.98 -41.23
CA ARG A 338 12.46 22.35 -41.39
C ARG A 338 11.22 22.48 -40.53
N ALA A 339 11.27 23.48 -39.64
CA ALA A 339 10.19 23.90 -38.77
C ALA A 339 9.07 24.59 -39.57
N VAL A 340 7.83 24.28 -39.21
CA VAL A 340 6.72 25.23 -39.01
C VAL A 340 5.94 24.76 -37.80
#